data_AF-A0A7J9I3X2-F1
#
_entry.id   AF-A0A7J9I3X2-F1
#
_cell.length_a   1.000
_cell.length_b   1.000
_cell.length_c   1.000
_cell.angle_alpha   90.00
_cell.angle_beta   90.00
_cell.angle_gamma   90.00
#
_symmetry.space_group_name_H-M   'P 1'
#
loop_
_entity.id
_entity.type
_entity.pdbx_description
1 polymer ?
#
loop_
_entity_poly.entity_id
_entity_poly.type
_entity_poly.pdbx_seq_one_letter_code
_entity_poly.pdbx_strand_id
1 'polypeptide(L)' 'MRLRLDVDIHKLEAEKLKKGKKKAEENLDILKMDYKKLRMSMRTAGLGKSSEQWRQEIKEEKIKVD' A
#
# COMPACT_ATOMS: atom_id res chain seq x y z
N MET A 1 -3.72 20.01 -45.13
CA MET A 1 -3.93 20.24 -43.68
C MET A 1 -4.38 18.93 -43.01
N ARG A 2 -3.44 18.02 -42.71
CA ARG A 2 -3.73 16.76 -41.98
C ARG A 2 -2.76 16.58 -40.82
N LEU A 3 -1.49 16.89 -41.09
CA LEU A 3 -0.40 16.96 -40.11
C LEU A 3 -0.69 17.81 -38.87
N ARG A 4 -1.43 18.92 -38.99
CA ARG A 4 -1.77 19.78 -37.83
C ARG A 4 -2.77 19.10 -36.89
N LEU A 5 -3.75 18.37 -37.45
CA LEU A 5 -4.73 17.61 -36.67
C LEU A 5 -4.06 16.43 -35.97
N ASP A 6 -3.12 15.75 -36.64
CA ASP A 6 -2.37 14.64 -36.05
C ASP A 6 -1.52 15.09 -34.85
N VAL A 7 -0.88 16.27 -34.94
CA VAL A 7 -0.13 16.87 -33.83
C VAL A 7 -1.04 17.20 -32.64
N ASP A 8 -2.23 17.75 -32.90
CA ASP A 8 -3.19 18.08 -31.83
C ASP A 8 -3.75 16.81 -31.16
N ILE A 9 -3.97 15.73 -31.92
CA ILE A 9 -4.38 14.42 -31.39
C ILE A 9 -3.28 13.84 -30.49
N HIS A 10 -2.03 13.80 -30.95
CA HIS A 10 -0.92 13.29 -30.14
C HIS A 10 -0.70 14.10 -28.85
N LYS A 11 -0.88 15.42 -28.92
CA LYS A 11 -0.81 16.28 -27.74
C LYS A 11 -1.92 15.94 -26.74
N LEU A 12 -3.14 15.70 -27.21
CA LEU A 12 -4.26 15.31 -26.36
C LEU A 12 -4.03 13.95 -25.69
N GLU A 13 -3.50 12.97 -26.44
CA GLU A 13 -3.15 11.64 -25.92
C GLU A 13 -2.06 11.73 -24.85
N ALA A 14 -1.00 12.51 -25.08
CA ALA A 14 0.08 12.71 -24.13
C ALA A 14 -0.43 13.36 -22.82
N GLU A 15 -1.31 14.36 -22.91
CA GLU A 15 -1.90 15.00 -21.73
C GLU A 15 -2.82 14.03 -20.96
N LYS A 16 -3.58 13.18 -21.65
CA LYS A 16 -4.40 12.14 -21.00
C LYS A 16 -3.53 11.13 -20.26
N LEU A 17 -2.43 10.68 -20.87
CA LEU A 17 -1.46 9.77 -20.24
C LEU A 17 -0.81 10.41 -19.01
N LYS A 18 -0.42 11.68 -19.11
CA LYS A 18 0.17 12.44 -18.00
C LYS A 18 -0.78 12.54 -16.80
N LYS A 19 -2.06 12.83 -17.06
CA LYS A 19 -3.10 12.85 -16.01
C LYS A 19 -3.33 11.47 -15.39
N GLY A 20 -3.37 10.42 -16.22
CA GLY A 20 -3.50 9.04 -15.77
C GLY A 20 -2.34 8.62 -14.87
N LYS A 21 -1.11 8.94 -15.27
CA LYS A 21 0.11 8.67 -14.49
C LYS A 21 0.10 9.37 -13.14
N LYS A 22 -0.22 10.67 -13.11
CA LYS A 22 -0.31 11.44 -11.85
C LYS A 22 -1.31 10.82 -10.87
N LYS A 23 -2.49 10.42 -11.35
CA LYS A 23 -3.50 9.75 -10.52
C LYS A 23 -3.01 8.39 -10.01
N ALA A 24 -2.30 7.62 -10.84
CA ALA A 24 -1.73 6.34 -10.42
C ALA A 24 -0.66 6.50 -9.33
N GLU A 25 0.18 7.53 -9.44
CA GLU A 25 1.18 7.89 -8.42
C GLU A 25 0.52 8.31 -7.10
N GLU A 26 -0.50 9.17 -7.15
CA GLU A 26 -1.29 9.57 -5.96
C GLU A 26 -1.94 8.35 -5.28
N ASN A 27 -2.58 7.47 -6.06
CA ASN A 27 -3.18 6.24 -5.55
C ASN A 27 -2.15 5.30 -4.93
N LEU A 28 -0.96 5.20 -5.52
CA LEU A 28 0.12 4.36 -4.98
C LEU A 28 0.61 4.89 -3.62
N ASP A 29 0.73 6.20 -3.46
CA ASP A 29 1.18 6.79 -2.20
C ASP A 29 0.13 6.65 -1.09
N ILE A 30 -1.16 6.77 -1.42
CA ILE A 30 -2.26 6.43 -0.51
C ILE A 30 -2.17 4.95 -0.10
N LEU A 31 -2.03 4.04 -1.06
CA LEU A 31 -1.94 2.61 -0.78
C LEU A 31 -0.74 2.27 0.11
N LYS A 32 0.42 2.89 -0.11
CA LYS A 32 1.59 2.73 0.77
C LYS A 32 1.29 3.20 2.19
N MET A 33 0.57 4.30 2.35
CA MET A 33 0.19 4.84 3.67
C MET A 33 -0.79 3.89 4.37
N ASP A 34 -1.83 3.45 3.68
CA ASP A 34 -2.84 2.54 4.22
C ASP A 34 -2.22 1.18 4.61
N TYR A 35 -1.32 0.66 3.78
CA TYR A 35 -0.59 -0.57 4.10
C TYR A 35 0.28 -0.42 5.36
N LYS A 36 1.01 0.70 5.51
CA LYS A 36 1.80 0.96 6.72
C LYS A 36 0.91 1.03 7.95
N LYS A 37 -0.24 1.70 7.86
CA LYS A 37 -1.22 1.79 8.95
C LYS A 37 -1.75 0.40 9.32
N LEU A 38 -2.16 -0.39 8.33
CA LEU A 38 -2.64 -1.76 8.54
C LEU A 38 -1.57 -2.63 9.22
N ARG A 39 -0.33 -2.61 8.73
CA ARG A 39 0.79 -3.35 9.32
C ARG A 39 1.03 -2.98 10.78
N MET A 40 0.93 -1.69 11.12
CA MET A 40 1.05 -1.23 12.50
C MET A 40 -0.13 -1.71 13.36
N SER A 41 -1.37 -1.61 12.86
CA SER A 41 -2.54 -2.14 13.55
C SER A 41 -2.44 -3.65 13.81
N MET A 42 -1.96 -4.43 12.84
CA MET A 42 -1.73 -5.88 13.01
C MET A 42 -0.67 -6.17 14.07
N ARG A 43 0.38 -5.37 14.17
CA ARG A 43 1.39 -5.49 15.24
C ARG A 43 0.79 -5.17 16.61
N THR A 44 0.06 -4.08 16.73
CA THR A 44 -0.60 -3.68 17.99
C THR A 44 -1.62 -4.71 18.44
N ALA A 45 -2.39 -5.29 17.51
CA ALA A 45 -3.34 -6.35 17.81
C ALA A 45 -2.68 -7.72 18.09
N GLY A 46 -1.34 -7.82 18.06
CA GLY A 46 -0.61 -9.08 18.27
C GLY A 46 -0.74 -10.08 17.12
N LEU A 47 -1.39 -9.70 16.02
CA LEU A 47 -1.60 -10.53 14.82
C LEU A 47 -0.35 -10.66 13.94
N GLY A 48 0.71 -9.93 14.27
CA GLY A 48 2.01 -10.01 13.58
C GLY A 48 2.98 -11.05 14.14
N LYS A 49 2.58 -11.79 15.19
CA LYS A 49 3.42 -12.81 15.83
C LYS A 49 3.36 -14.13 15.05
N SER A 50 4.49 -14.84 14.98
CA SER A 50 4.50 -16.22 14.48
C SER A 50 3.82 -17.17 15.49
N SER A 51 3.43 -18.37 15.05
CA SER A 51 2.87 -19.39 15.94
C SER A 51 3.84 -19.77 17.08
N GLU A 52 5.15 -19.82 16.82
CA GLU A 52 6.17 -20.02 17.87
C GLU A 52 6.11 -18.93 18.94
N GLN A 53 6.03 -17.66 18.55
CA GLN A 53 6.00 -16.54 19.50
C GLN A 53 4.77 -16.60 20.41
N TRP A 54 3.61 -16.97 19.86
CA TRP A 54 2.39 -17.22 20.64
C TRP A 54 2.55 -18.38 21.64
N ARG A 55 3.17 -19.49 21.22
CA ARG A 55 3.39 -20.65 22.10
C ARG A 55 4.35 -20.32 23.24
N GLN A 56 5.33 -19.46 23.00
CA GLN A 56 6.30 -19.05 24.00
C GLN A 56 5.67 -18.13 25.05
N GLU A 57 4.88 -17.12 24.66
CA GLU A 57 4.15 -16.28 25.61
C GLU A 57 3.20 -17.09 26.50
N ILE A 58 2.45 -18.03 25.94
CA ILE A 58 1.57 -18.90 26.73
C ILE A 58 2.37 -19.72 27.77
N LYS A 59 3.58 -20.17 27.43
CA LYS A 59 4.45 -20.88 28.40
C LYS A 59 4.96 -19.93 29.49
N GLU A 60 5.42 -18.74 29.12
CA GLU A 60 5.91 -17.73 30.06
C GLU A 60 4.82 -17.25 31.02
N GLU A 61 3.59 -17.12 30.54
CA GLU A 61 2.44 -16.71 31.35
C GLU A 61 1.97 -17.82 32.30
N LYS A 62 2.03 -19.09 31.86
CA LYS A 62 1.80 -20.24 32.75
C LYS A 62 2.82 -20.31 33.89
N ILE A 63 4.11 -20.09 33.59
CA ILE A 63 5.19 -20.09 34.60
C ILE A 63 5.02 -18.96 35.62
N LYS A 64 4.40 -17.84 35.25
CA LYS A 64 4.17 -16.71 36.17
C LYS A 64 3.01 -16.93 37.14
N VAL A 65 2.11 -17.87 36.84
CA VAL A 65 0.91 -18.16 37.64
C VAL A 65 1.17 -19.29 38.65
N ASP A 66 2.22 -20.10 38.43
CA ASP A 66 2.73 -21.11 39.36
C ASP A 66 3.65 -20.48 40.43
#